data_AF-T1AAA4-F1
#
_entry.id   AF-T1AAA4-F1
#
_cell.length_a   1.000
_cell.length_b   1.000
_cell.length_c   1.000
_cell.angle_alpha   90.00
_cell.angle_beta   90.00
_cell.angle_gamma   90.00
#
_symmetry.space_group_name_H-M   'P 1'
#
loop_
_entity.id
_entity.type
_entity.pdbx_description
1 polymer ?
#
loop_
_entity_poly.entity_id
_entity_poly.type
_entity_poly.pdbx_seq_one_letter_code
_entity_poly.pdbx_strand_id
1 'polypeptide(L)'
;MVLLMLGCISVAVGFALRAFNGDLLYYITPTQLYEGHAPDHGQFRLGGIVETGSVSRVPGSMTVRFTLTDFKHAVPVVYTGILPDLFRVGQGIVVRGRMVSGLFQATQVLAKHGAKYMPPGIHQPRPSANEEQMLALRRDLGKDARP
;
A
#
# COMPACT_ATOMS: atom_id res chain seq x y z
N MET A 1 51.08 -6.62 9.99
CA MET A 1 50.31 -6.07 8.85
C MET A 1 49.01 -6.84 8.59
N VAL A 2 49.06 -8.16 8.40
CA VAL A 2 47.87 -9.00 8.14
C VAL A 2 46.85 -8.96 9.29
N LEU A 3 47.29 -9.04 10.55
CA LEU A 3 46.39 -8.98 11.71
C LEU A 3 45.64 -7.64 11.82
N LEU A 4 46.30 -6.55 11.43
CA LEU A 4 45.76 -5.20 11.47
C LEU A 4 44.70 -5.01 10.36
N MET A 5 44.96 -5.56 9.17
CA MET A 5 43.99 -5.64 8.07
C MET A 5 42.74 -6.44 8.47
N LEU A 6 42.90 -7.62 9.06
CA LEU A 6 41.76 -8.41 9.55
C LEU A 6 40.95 -7.67 10.62
N GLY A 7 41.63 -6.94 11.52
CA GLY A 7 40.98 -6.12 12.53
C GLY A 7 40.12 -5.02 11.91
N CYS A 8 40.66 -4.26 10.95
CA CYS A 8 39.91 -3.22 10.24
C CYS A 8 38.70 -3.77 9.49
N ILE A 9 38.86 -4.91 8.80
CA ILE A 9 37.74 -5.57 8.09
C ILE A 9 36.66 -6.01 9.08
N SER A 10 37.04 -6.61 10.21
CA SER A 10 36.09 -7.06 11.22
C SER A 10 35.28 -5.91 11.81
N VAL A 11 35.93 -4.77 12.09
CA VAL A 11 35.25 -3.55 12.57
C VAL A 11 34.32 -2.98 11.50
N ALA A 12 34.78 -2.90 10.25
CA ALA A 12 33.96 -2.41 9.14
C ALA A 12 32.71 -3.27 8.93
N VAL A 13 32.86 -4.60 8.93
CA VAL A 13 31.74 -5.55 8.82
C VAL A 13 30.80 -5.42 10.02
N GLY A 14 31.34 -5.31 11.25
CA GLY A 14 30.53 -5.10 12.45
C GLY A 14 29.67 -3.83 12.38
N PHE A 15 30.25 -2.72 11.91
CA PHE A 15 29.51 -1.48 11.67
C PHE A 15 28.47 -1.63 10.56
N ALA A 16 28.81 -2.30 9.45
CA ALA A 16 27.88 -2.51 8.33
C ALA A 16 26.66 -3.35 8.76
N LEU A 17 26.87 -4.45 9.49
CA LEU A 17 25.79 -5.29 10.02
C LEU A 17 24.92 -4.53 11.03
N ARG A 18 25.53 -3.70 11.88
CA ARG A 18 24.78 -2.86 12.83
C ARG A 18 23.93 -1.81 12.12
N ALA A 19 24.44 -1.20 11.05
CA ALA A 19 23.68 -0.24 10.25
C ALA A 19 22.49 -0.91 9.54
N PHE A 20 22.65 -2.13 9.03
CA PHE A 20 21.60 -2.85 8.31
C PHE A 20 20.42 -3.27 9.21
N ASN A 21 20.68 -3.64 10.47
CA ASN A 21 19.63 -4.05 11.40
C ASN A 21 18.66 -2.92 11.80
N GLY A 22 19.02 -1.65 11.59
CA GLY A 22 18.19 -0.51 12.00
C GLY A 22 16.94 -0.25 11.15
N ASP A 23 16.88 -0.79 9.92
CA ASP A 23 15.86 -0.42 8.92
C ASP A 23 14.87 -1.54 8.55
N LEU A 24 14.95 -2.69 9.23
CA LEU A 24 13.99 -3.79 9.03
C LEU A 24 12.65 -3.44 9.70
N LEU A 25 11.79 -2.75 8.95
CA LEU A 25 10.44 -2.42 9.41
C LEU A 25 9.50 -3.60 9.15
N TYR A 26 9.31 -4.45 10.17
CA TYR A 26 8.46 -5.63 10.13
C TYR A 26 7.00 -5.30 9.76
N TYR A 27 6.38 -6.16 8.95
CA TYR A 27 4.95 -6.11 8.65
C TYR A 27 4.21 -7.13 9.50
N ILE A 28 3.21 -6.67 10.25
CA ILE A 28 2.47 -7.47 11.23
C ILE A 28 0.96 -7.26 11.00
N THR A 29 0.18 -8.33 11.14
CA THR A 29 -1.29 -8.29 11.13
C THR A 29 -1.87 -8.18 12.54
N PRO A 30 -3.13 -7.73 12.71
CA PRO A 30 -3.83 -7.76 14.00
C PRO A 30 -3.74 -9.09 14.74
N THR A 31 -3.92 -10.22 14.05
CA THR A 31 -3.78 -11.55 14.68
C THR A 31 -2.36 -11.82 15.15
N GLN A 32 -1.35 -11.54 14.33
CA GLN A 32 0.06 -11.73 14.72
C GLN A 32 0.47 -10.82 15.89
N LEU A 33 -0.08 -9.61 15.94
CA LEU A 33 0.11 -8.71 17.08
C LEU A 33 -0.45 -9.32 18.37
N TYR A 34 -1.62 -9.96 18.29
CA TYR A 34 -2.24 -10.64 19.44
C TYR A 34 -1.48 -11.92 19.85
N GLU A 35 -0.90 -12.64 18.89
CA GLU A 35 -0.04 -13.81 19.12
C GLU A 35 1.34 -13.47 19.72
N GLY A 36 1.64 -12.18 19.92
CA GLY A 36 2.89 -11.74 20.52
C GLY A 36 4.07 -11.67 19.55
N HIS A 37 3.83 -11.64 18.24
CA HIS A 37 4.89 -11.53 17.22
C HIS A 37 5.37 -10.08 17.01
N ALA A 38 4.90 -9.14 17.83
CA ALA A 38 5.31 -7.75 17.74
C ALA A 38 6.71 -7.55 18.32
N PRO A 39 7.55 -6.73 17.66
CA PRO A 39 8.82 -6.35 18.25
C PRO A 39 8.59 -5.62 19.57
N ASP A 40 9.23 -6.08 20.65
CA ASP A 40 9.11 -5.51 22.00
C ASP A 40 9.44 -4.02 22.02
N HIS A 41 10.39 -3.62 21.16
CA HIS A 41 10.87 -2.26 21.02
C HIS A 41 11.07 -1.92 19.55
N GLY A 42 10.39 -0.87 19.08
CA GLY A 42 10.63 -0.34 17.75
C GLY A 42 9.37 0.14 17.05
N GLN A 43 9.56 0.70 15.87
CA GLN A 43 8.46 0.92 14.95
C GLN A 43 8.23 -0.32 14.12
N PHE A 44 6.98 -0.58 13.76
CA PHE A 44 6.62 -1.62 12.81
C PHE A 44 5.45 -1.16 11.93
N ARG A 45 5.18 -1.91 10.88
CA ARG A 45 4.03 -1.74 9.99
C ARG A 45 2.92 -2.66 10.45
N LEU A 46 1.80 -2.10 10.85
CA LEU A 46 0.57 -2.83 11.10
C LEU A 46 -0.31 -2.73 9.86
N GLY A 47 -0.65 -3.88 9.27
CA GLY A 47 -1.51 -3.94 8.10
C GLY A 47 -2.87 -4.56 8.42
N GLY A 48 -3.94 -3.97 7.92
CA GLY A 48 -5.29 -4.46 8.16
C GLY A 48 -6.34 -3.68 7.37
N ILE A 49 -7.59 -4.02 7.61
CA ILE A 49 -8.76 -3.36 7.01
C ILE A 49 -9.33 -2.38 8.01
N VAL A 50 -9.72 -1.19 7.55
CA VAL A 50 -10.38 -0.20 8.41
C VAL A 50 -11.80 -0.66 8.73
N GLU A 51 -12.09 -0.87 10.02
CA GLU A 51 -13.40 -1.31 10.49
C GLU A 51 -14.48 -0.23 10.28
N THR A 52 -15.68 -0.67 9.86
CA THR A 52 -16.83 0.21 9.62
C THR A 52 -17.32 0.88 10.89
N GLY A 53 -17.45 2.21 10.87
CA GLY A 53 -17.89 2.99 12.03
C GLY A 53 -16.79 3.23 13.09
N SER A 54 -15.58 2.69 12.92
CA SER A 54 -14.49 2.88 13.88
C SER A 54 -13.78 4.24 13.79
N VAL A 55 -13.95 4.95 12.66
CA VAL A 55 -13.24 6.19 12.37
C VAL A 55 -13.87 7.36 13.13
N SER A 56 -13.16 7.88 14.13
CA SER A 56 -13.57 9.03 14.94
C SER A 56 -12.49 10.11 14.94
N ARG A 57 -12.87 11.36 14.71
CA ARG A 57 -11.98 12.53 14.81
C ARG A 57 -12.18 13.20 16.16
N VAL A 58 -11.08 13.55 16.83
CA VAL A 58 -11.14 14.25 18.11
C VAL A 58 -11.43 15.74 17.86
N PRO A 59 -12.52 16.30 18.42
CA PRO A 59 -12.85 17.72 18.25
C PRO A 59 -11.70 18.63 18.66
N GLY A 60 -11.38 19.63 17.85
CA GLY A 60 -10.32 20.60 18.15
C GLY A 60 -8.88 20.10 17.95
N SER A 61 -8.66 18.89 17.40
CA SER A 61 -7.32 18.39 17.07
C SER A 61 -7.26 17.71 15.71
N MET A 62 -6.06 17.54 15.15
CA MET A 62 -5.83 16.74 13.94
C MET A 62 -5.68 15.23 14.23
N THR A 63 -6.16 14.78 15.39
CA THR A 63 -6.05 13.38 15.81
C THR A 63 -7.27 12.58 15.35
N VAL A 64 -7.00 11.48 14.66
CA VAL A 64 -7.99 10.51 14.19
C VAL A 64 -7.74 9.18 14.88
N ARG A 65 -8.82 8.55 15.33
CA ARG A 65 -8.84 7.20 15.90
C ARG A 65 -9.59 6.31 14.95
N PHE A 66 -9.07 5.12 14.69
CA PHE A 66 -9.73 4.11 13.86
C PHE A 66 -9.24 2.73 14.26
N THR A 67 -9.99 1.69 13.90
CA THR A 67 -9.63 0.31 14.22
C THR A 67 -9.20 -0.42 12.96
N LEU A 68 -8.09 -1.15 13.06
CA LEU A 68 -7.64 -2.07 12.02
C LEU A 68 -8.00 -3.51 12.39
N THR A 69 -8.60 -4.22 11.45
CA THR A 69 -9.00 -5.61 11.63
C THR A 69 -8.52 -6.49 10.48
N ASP A 70 -8.27 -7.75 10.77
CA ASP A 70 -8.07 -8.82 9.78
C ASP A 70 -9.24 -9.83 9.79
N PHE A 71 -10.40 -9.38 10.29
CA PHE A 71 -11.62 -10.17 10.57
C PHE A 71 -11.54 -11.15 11.73
N LYS A 72 -10.36 -11.33 12.35
CA LYS A 72 -10.20 -12.16 13.57
C LYS A 72 -9.93 -11.31 14.79
N HIS A 73 -8.99 -10.37 14.67
CA HIS A 73 -8.62 -9.46 15.74
C HIS A 73 -8.79 -8.01 15.28
N ALA A 74 -8.90 -7.12 16.25
CA ALA A 74 -9.09 -5.69 16.05
C ALA A 74 -8.08 -4.92 16.90
N VAL A 75 -7.42 -3.95 16.29
CA VAL A 75 -6.36 -3.15 16.93
C VAL A 75 -6.71 -1.67 16.83
N PRO A 76 -6.86 -0.96 17.96
CA PRO A 76 -7.14 0.46 17.94
C PRO A 76 -5.89 1.25 17.56
N VAL A 77 -6.03 2.10 16.55
CA VAL A 77 -4.99 2.95 15.99
C VAL A 77 -5.32 4.42 16.27
N VAL A 78 -4.29 5.18 16.64
CA VAL A 78 -4.35 6.65 16.79
C VAL A 78 -3.33 7.26 15.85
N TYR A 79 -3.77 8.22 15.04
CA TYR A 79 -2.94 8.93 14.09
C TYR A 79 -3.17 10.44 14.23
N THR A 80 -2.11 11.23 14.27
CA THR A 80 -2.18 12.69 14.31
C THR A 80 -1.60 13.24 13.02
N GLY A 81 -2.45 13.83 12.18
CA GLY A 81 -2.05 14.38 10.89
C GLY A 81 -3.16 14.29 9.84
N ILE A 82 -2.76 14.55 8.59
CA ILE A 82 -3.67 14.48 7.45
C ILE A 82 -3.73 13.03 6.97
N LEU A 83 -4.94 12.48 6.85
CA LEU A 83 -5.16 11.17 6.25
C LEU A 83 -5.04 11.29 4.72
N PRO A 84 -4.43 10.32 4.03
CA PRO A 84 -4.42 10.29 2.58
C PRO A 84 -5.85 10.24 2.00
N ASP A 85 -6.08 10.84 0.84
CA ASP A 85 -7.40 10.85 0.17
C ASP A 85 -7.94 9.44 -0.14
N LEU A 86 -7.01 8.48 -0.28
CA LEU A 86 -7.31 7.07 -0.51
C LEU A 86 -7.69 6.29 0.75
N PHE A 87 -7.64 6.91 1.94
CA PHE A 87 -8.11 6.28 3.16
C PHE A 87 -9.64 6.13 3.12
N ARG A 88 -10.12 4.88 3.13
CA ARG A 88 -11.55 4.57 3.20
C ARG A 88 -11.82 3.41 4.14
N VAL A 89 -13.00 3.45 4.73
CA VAL A 89 -13.57 2.34 5.50
C VAL A 89 -13.70 1.10 4.61
N GLY A 90 -13.44 -0.08 5.17
CA GLY A 90 -13.53 -1.36 4.46
C GLY A 90 -12.40 -1.60 3.45
N GLN A 91 -11.40 -0.72 3.37
CA GLN A 91 -10.22 -0.93 2.54
C GLN A 91 -9.00 -1.34 3.37
N GLY A 92 -8.12 -2.12 2.74
CA GLY A 92 -6.84 -2.50 3.31
C GLY A 92 -5.86 -1.34 3.31
N ILE A 93 -5.34 -1.02 4.48
CA ILE A 93 -4.31 0.00 4.68
C ILE A 93 -3.16 -0.53 5.51
N VAL A 94 -2.03 0.16 5.45
CA VAL A 94 -0.86 -0.12 6.26
C VAL A 94 -0.52 1.12 7.06
N VAL A 95 -0.33 0.97 8.36
CA VAL A 95 0.07 2.06 9.25
C VAL A 95 1.46 1.76 9.80
N ARG A 96 2.32 2.76 9.83
CA ARG A 96 3.64 2.68 10.48
C ARG A 96 3.54 3.37 11.81
N GLY A 97 4.08 2.76 12.86
CA GLY A 97 3.96 3.27 14.20
C GLY A 97 4.55 2.34 15.24
N ARG A 98 4.15 2.55 16.50
CA ARG A 98 4.56 1.72 17.64
C ARG A 98 3.37 1.47 18.56
N MET A 99 3.41 0.38 19.31
CA MET A 99 2.45 0.12 20.38
C MET A 99 2.80 0.92 21.63
N VAL A 100 1.81 1.62 22.20
CA VAL A 100 1.93 2.35 23.47
C VAL A 100 0.67 2.08 24.29
N SER A 101 0.82 1.43 25.44
CA SER A 101 -0.29 1.21 26.39
C SER A 101 -1.54 0.56 25.74
N GLY A 102 -1.33 -0.40 24.83
CA GLY A 102 -2.42 -1.11 24.13
C GLY A 102 -3.04 -0.34 22.94
N LEU A 103 -2.54 0.86 22.62
CA LEU A 103 -2.93 1.63 21.45
C LEU A 103 -1.78 1.69 20.45
N PHE A 104 -2.09 1.48 19.17
CA PHE A 104 -1.10 1.65 18.12
C PHE A 104 -1.00 3.13 17.74
N GLN A 105 0.10 3.78 18.12
CA GLN A 105 0.40 5.15 17.73
C GLN A 105 1.02 5.16 16.34
N ALA A 106 0.22 5.49 15.33
CA ALA A 106 0.66 5.62 13.95
C ALA A 106 1.33 6.97 13.72
N THR A 107 2.49 6.95 13.07
CA THR A 107 3.21 8.13 12.57
C THR A 107 2.98 8.34 11.08
N GLN A 108 2.58 7.30 10.35
CA GLN A 108 2.30 7.37 8.92
C GLN A 108 1.20 6.39 8.52
N VAL A 109 0.32 6.81 7.63
CA VAL A 109 -0.75 5.99 7.05
C VAL A 109 -0.50 5.83 5.55
N LEU A 110 -0.45 4.59 5.08
CA LEU A 110 -0.29 4.23 3.67
C LEU A 110 -1.56 3.51 3.21
N ALA A 111 -2.35 4.17 2.38
CA ALA A 111 -3.47 3.54 1.70
C ALA A 111 -2.98 2.91 0.40
N LYS A 112 -3.42 1.69 0.09
CA LYS A 112 -3.02 1.00 -1.14
C LYS A 112 -3.55 1.77 -2.36
N HIS A 113 -2.67 2.20 -3.26
CA HIS A 113 -3.08 2.84 -4.52
C HIS A 113 -3.81 1.82 -5.40
N GLY A 114 -5.09 2.07 -5.68
CA GLY A 114 -5.89 1.33 -6.66
C GLY A 114 -5.74 1.85 -8.09
N ALA A 115 -4.60 2.46 -8.44
CA ALA A 115 -4.39 2.94 -9.80
C ALA A 115 -4.09 1.73 -10.71
N LYS A 116 -5.14 1.19 -11.33
CA LYS A 116 -5.02 0.27 -12.46
C LYS A 116 -4.20 1.01 -13.53
N TYR A 117 -2.91 0.70 -13.64
CA TYR A 117 -2.03 1.29 -14.64
C TYR A 117 -2.61 0.97 -16.02
N MET A 118 -3.05 2.01 -16.73
CA MET A 118 -3.45 1.89 -18.11
C MET A 118 -2.31 2.50 -18.93
N PRO A 119 -1.48 1.68 -19.60
CA PRO A 119 -0.40 2.22 -20.42
C PRO A 119 -0.99 3.14 -21.49
N PRO A 120 -0.42 4.32 -21.73
CA PRO A 120 -0.81 5.15 -22.86
C PRO A 120 -0.40 4.39 -24.14
N GLY A 121 -1.37 3.84 -24.86
CA GLY A 121 -1.05 3.05 -26.05
C GLY A 121 -2.16 2.23 -26.70
N ILE A 122 -3.33 2.02 -26.09
CA ILE A 122 -4.47 1.47 -26.82
C ILE A 122 -5.23 2.59 -27.52
N HIS A 123 -4.62 3.13 -28.58
CA HIS A 123 -5.42 3.66 -29.67
C HIS A 123 -6.40 2.56 -30.06
N GLN A 124 -7.69 2.89 -29.97
CA GLN A 124 -8.75 2.10 -30.58
C GLN A 124 -8.27 1.66 -31.96
N PRO A 125 -8.38 0.37 -32.34
CA PRO A 125 -8.10 -0.02 -33.71
C PRO A 125 -9.05 0.78 -34.60
N ARG A 126 -8.53 1.84 -35.22
CA ARG A 126 -9.24 2.53 -36.29
C ARG A 126 -9.34 1.49 -37.41
N PRO A 127 -10.55 1.20 -37.93
CA PRO A 127 -10.68 0.24 -39.02
C PRO A 127 -9.73 0.66 -40.14
N SER A 128 -8.98 -0.32 -40.67
CA SER A 128 -8.01 -0.04 -41.72
C SER A 128 -8.72 0.56 -42.93
N ALA A 129 -8.07 1.48 -43.66
CA ALA A 129 -8.66 2.17 -44.81
C ALA A 129 -9.25 1.19 -45.86
N ASN A 130 -8.73 -0.04 -45.90
CA ASN A 130 -9.20 -1.11 -46.77
C ASN A 130 -10.60 -1.61 -46.38
N GLU A 131 -10.94 -1.57 -45.09
CA GLU A 131 -12.24 -1.97 -44.55
C GLU A 131 -13.32 -0.91 -44.84
N GLU A 132 -12.96 0.38 -44.78
CA GLU A 132 -13.83 1.48 -45.23
C GLU A 132 -14.11 1.39 -46.74
N GLN A 133 -13.08 1.10 -47.54
CA GLN A 133 -13.22 0.90 -48.98
C GLN A 133 -14.08 -0.33 -49.30
N MET A 134 -13.93 -1.42 -48.53
CA MET A 134 -14.75 -2.63 -48.70
C MET A 134 -16.21 -2.43 -48.27
N LEU A 135 -16.48 -1.61 -47.24
CA LEU A 135 -17.85 -1.24 -46.85
C LEU A 135 -18.51 -0.26 -47.83
N ALA A 136 -17.74 0.64 -48.43
CA ALA A 136 -18.21 1.50 -49.51
C ALA A 136 -18.55 0.67 -50.76
N LEU A 137 -17.64 -0.22 -51.17
CA LEU A 137 -17.84 -1.11 -52.32
C LEU A 137 -19.02 -2.08 -52.11
N ARG A 138 -19.21 -2.63 -50.90
CA ARG A 138 -20.37 -3.47 -50.57
C ARG A 138 -21.69 -2.69 -50.58
N ARG A 139 -21.68 -1.42 -50.17
CA ARG A 139 -22.87 -0.55 -50.24
C ARG A 139 -23.26 -0.24 -51.69
N ASP A 140 -22.27 -0.02 -52.55
CA ASP A 140 -22.51 0.28 -53.95
C ASP A 140 -22.94 -0.98 -54.73
N LEU A 141 -22.32 -2.15 -54.49
CA LEU A 141 -22.75 -3.42 -55.10
C LEU A 141 -24.19 -3.83 -54.69
N GLY A 142 -24.61 -3.52 -53.47
CA GLY A 142 -25.96 -3.82 -52.99
C GLY A 142 -27.07 -2.95 -53.58
N LYS A 143 -26.71 -1.86 -54.27
CA LYS A 143 -27.66 -0.92 -54.89
C LYS A 143 -28.03 -1.33 -56.32
N ASP A 144 -27.10 -1.98 -57.03
CA ASP A 144 -27.27 -2.40 -58.43
C ASP A 144 -27.89 -3.81 -58.59
N ALA A 145 -28.07 -4.55 -57.49
CA ALA A 145 -28.75 -5.85 -57.49
C ALA A 145 -30.29 -5.76 -57.35
N ARG A 146 -30.88 -4.61 -57.73
CA ARG A 146 -32.32 -4.45 -58.00
C ARG A 146 -32.45 -3.94 -59.43
N PRO A 147 -32.91 -4.77 -60.35
CA PRO A 147 -34.36 -5.04 -60.43
C PRO A 147 -34.74 -6.53 -60.35
#